data_AF-A0A1L5PHL3-F1
#
_entry.id   AF-A0A1L5PHL3-F1
#
_cell.length_a   1.000
_cell.length_b   1.000
_cell.length_c   1.000
_cell.angle_alpha   90.00
_cell.angle_beta   90.00
_cell.angle_gamma   90.00
#
_symmetry.space_group_name_H-M   'P 1'
#
loop_
_entity.id
_entity.type
_entity.pdbx_description
1 polymer ?
#
loop_
_entity_poly.entity_id
_entity_poly.type
_entity_poly.pdbx_seq_one_letter_code
_entity_poly.pdbx_strand_id
1 'polypeptide(L)'
;MPIANELSTVAVIGAGQMGTGIAEVVAKHGHEAFVYDLDKARIRASIETSAGYFRWQVETGKMPGETAEQAISRIKAAFSLSAAEGLGARRLCRTVNPLPSGRGL
;
A
#
# COMPACT_ATOMS: atom_id res chain seq x y z
N MET A 1 12.09 -22.73 8.69
CA MET A 1 12.44 -22.57 7.26
C MET A 1 12.12 -21.13 6.85
N PRO A 2 13.03 -20.14 6.95
CA PRO A 2 12.72 -18.82 6.41
C PRO A 2 13.02 -18.82 4.91
N ILE A 3 12.00 -18.58 4.10
CA ILE A 3 12.18 -18.24 2.69
C ILE A 3 12.68 -16.80 2.68
N ALA A 4 14.01 -16.63 2.81
CA ALA A 4 14.67 -15.34 2.75
C ALA A 4 14.58 -14.81 1.31
N ASN A 5 13.56 -14.02 1.03
CA ASN A 5 13.54 -13.11 -0.09
C ASN A 5 13.39 -11.72 0.51
N GLU A 6 14.48 -10.95 0.57
CA GLU A 6 14.54 -9.58 1.11
C GLU A 6 13.64 -8.64 0.29
N LEU A 7 12.33 -8.72 0.52
CA LEU A 7 11.33 -7.83 -0.06
C LEU A 7 11.32 -6.53 0.72
N SER A 8 12.37 -5.72 0.63
CA SER A 8 12.42 -4.44 1.36
C SER A 8 11.30 -3.48 0.92
N THR A 9 10.87 -3.59 -0.34
CA THR A 9 9.99 -2.61 -0.98
C THR A 9 9.00 -3.27 -1.94
N VAL A 10 7.71 -2.93 -1.80
CA VAL A 10 6.61 -3.42 -2.63
C VAL A 10 5.91 -2.26 -3.31
N ALA A 11 5.70 -2.38 -4.62
CA ALA A 11 4.93 -1.42 -5.39
C ALA A 11 3.50 -1.95 -5.62
N VAL A 12 2.51 -1.18 -5.18
CA VAL A 12 1.09 -1.45 -5.33
C VAL A 12 0.54 -0.53 -6.41
N ILE A 13 0.08 -1.14 -7.51
CA ILE A 13 -0.61 -0.40 -8.58
C ILE A 13 -2.12 -0.47 -8.33
N GLY A 14 -2.69 0.67 -7.99
CA GLY A 14 -4.10 0.87 -7.69
C GLY A 14 -4.30 1.29 -6.23
N ALA A 15 -4.93 2.44 -6.02
CA ALA A 15 -5.33 2.96 -4.71
C ALA A 15 -6.79 2.62 -4.35
N GLY A 16 -7.30 1.51 -4.90
CA GLY A 16 -8.62 0.95 -4.53
C GLY A 16 -8.56 0.15 -3.23
N GLN A 17 -9.71 -0.37 -2.77
CA GLN A 17 -9.83 -1.11 -1.51
C GLN A 17 -8.80 -2.24 -1.35
N MET A 18 -8.61 -3.04 -2.41
CA MET A 18 -7.62 -4.13 -2.38
C MET A 18 -6.17 -3.62 -2.34
N GLY A 19 -5.88 -2.49 -3.00
CA GLY A 19 -4.54 -1.91 -3.01
C GLY A 19 -4.17 -1.31 -1.66
N THR A 20 -5.13 -0.63 -1.03
CA THR A 20 -5.03 -0.16 0.36
C THR A 20 -4.74 -1.33 1.30
N GLY A 21 -5.50 -2.43 1.23
CA GLY A 21 -5.29 -3.59 2.09
C GLY A 21 -3.92 -4.26 1.89
N ILE A 22 -3.40 -4.32 0.65
CA ILE A 22 -2.05 -4.83 0.39
C ILE A 22 -1.01 -3.89 1.02
N ALA A 23 -1.16 -2.58 0.86
CA ALA A 23 -0.25 -1.60 1.45
C ALA A 23 -0.22 -1.69 2.98
N GLU A 24 -1.38 -1.87 3.62
CA GLU A 24 -1.50 -2.08 5.07
C GLU A 24 -0.75 -3.34 5.54
N VAL A 25 -0.94 -4.47 4.85
CA VAL A 25 -0.27 -5.73 5.21
C VAL A 25 1.25 -5.60 5.05
N VAL A 26 1.71 -5.03 3.93
CA VAL A 26 3.14 -4.80 3.66
C VAL A 26 3.75 -3.90 4.75
N ALA A 27 3.10 -2.79 5.05
CA ALA A 27 3.55 -1.84 6.08
C ALA A 27 3.57 -2.46 7.48
N LYS A 28 2.57 -3.29 7.81
CA LYS A 28 2.48 -4.03 9.08
C LYS A 28 3.60 -5.05 9.24
N HIS A 29 4.05 -5.67 8.15
CA HIS A 29 5.19 -6.59 8.15
C HIS A 29 6.56 -5.88 8.11
N GLY A 30 6.58 -4.54 8.16
CA GLY A 30 7.82 -3.76 8.22
C GLY A 30 8.46 -3.47 6.86
N HIS A 31 7.75 -3.74 5.76
CA HIS A 31 8.21 -3.47 4.40
C HIS A 31 7.66 -2.13 3.90
N GLU A 32 8.37 -1.48 2.97
CA GLU A 32 7.91 -0.23 2.36
C GLU A 32 6.86 -0.52 1.28
N ALA A 33 5.73 0.19 1.33
CA ALA A 33 4.64 0.06 0.38
C ALA A 33 4.48 1.34 -0.43
N PHE A 34 4.69 1.26 -1.75
CA PHE A 34 4.50 2.38 -2.67
C PHE A 34 3.18 2.24 -3.40
N VAL A 35 2.24 3.14 -3.14
CA VAL A 35 0.92 3.14 -3.78
C VAL A 35 0.93 4.08 -4.97
N TYR A 36 0.73 3.54 -6.17
CA TYR A 36 0.60 4.28 -7.42
C TYR A 36 -0.80 4.15 -7.99
N ASP A 37 -1.39 5.27 -8.39
CA ASP A 37 -2.66 5.31 -9.13
C ASP A 37 -2.61 6.44 -10.17
N LEU A 38 -3.50 6.38 -11.16
CA LEU A 38 -3.69 7.46 -12.12
C LEU A 38 -4.34 8.69 -11.47
N ASP A 39 -5.20 8.45 -10.47
CA ASP A 39 -5.88 9.52 -9.74
C ASP A 39 -5.18 9.83 -8.41
N LYS A 40 -4.61 11.03 -8.31
CA LYS A 40 -3.93 11.51 -7.10
C LYS A 40 -4.88 11.62 -5.90
N ALA A 41 -6.16 11.87 -6.12
CA ALA A 41 -7.14 11.92 -5.04
C ALA A 41 -7.33 10.54 -4.40
N ARG A 42 -7.31 9.47 -5.21
CA ARG A 42 -7.39 8.09 -4.71
C ARG A 42 -6.18 7.70 -3.88
N ILE A 43 -4.98 8.11 -4.30
CA ILE A 43 -3.75 7.85 -3.53
C ILE A 43 -3.83 8.51 -2.14
N ARG A 44 -4.32 9.76 -2.08
CA ARG A 44 -4.50 10.43 -0.79
C ARG A 44 -5.55 9.74 0.07
N ALA A 45 -6.69 9.39 -0.52
CA ALA A 45 -7.76 8.69 0.17
C ALA A 45 -7.32 7.31 0.70
N SER A 46 -6.51 6.56 -0.05
CA SER A 46 -6.00 5.26 0.41
C SER A 46 -5.02 5.39 1.57
N ILE A 47 -4.14 6.39 1.55
CA ILE A 47 -3.21 6.67 2.65
C ILE A 47 -3.99 7.08 3.90
N GLU A 48 -4.99 7.95 3.75
CA GLU A 48 -5.83 8.40 4.86
C GLU A 48 -6.66 7.24 5.45
N THR A 49 -7.22 6.38 4.59
CA THR A 49 -7.94 5.16 5.00
C THR A 49 -7.02 4.22 5.78
N SER A 50 -5.81 4.00 5.29
CA SER A 50 -4.80 3.15 5.97
C SER A 50 -4.44 3.73 7.34
N ALA A 51 -4.23 5.05 7.42
CA ALA A 51 -3.93 5.73 8.68
C ALA A 51 -5.10 5.62 9.67
N GLY A 52 -6.34 5.75 9.21
CA GLY A 52 -7.54 5.53 10.02
C GLY A 52 -7.63 4.09 10.56
N TYR A 53 -7.33 3.10 9.72
CA TYR A 53 -7.28 1.70 10.11
C TYR A 53 -6.23 1.42 11.20
N PHE A 54 -5.03 1.96 11.06
CA PHE A 54 -3.98 1.81 12.07
C PHE A 54 -4.34 2.51 13.38
N ARG A 55 -4.89 3.74 13.32
CA ARG A 55 -5.38 4.45 14.52
C ARG A 55 -6.45 3.64 15.25
N TRP A 56 -7.42 3.10 14.53
CA TRP A 56 -8.45 2.25 15.12
C TRP A 56 -7.88 0.98 15.77
N GLN A 57 -6.83 0.38 15.20
CA GLN A 57 -6.15 -0.75 15.86
C GLN A 57 -5.43 -0.34 17.15
N VAL A 58 -4.92 0.89 17.24
CA VAL A 58 -4.34 1.44 18.47
C VAL A 58 -5.43 1.68 19.51
N GLU A 59 -6.54 2.31 19.12
CA GLU A 59 -7.69 2.58 20.01
C GLU A 59 -8.31 1.29 20.56
N THR A 60 -8.36 0.23 19.74
CA THR A 60 -8.86 -1.09 20.15
C THR A 60 -7.82 -1.95 20.87
N GLY A 61 -6.61 -1.44 21.10
CA GLY A 61 -5.54 -2.15 21.82
C GLY A 61 -4.91 -3.32 21.07
N LYS A 62 -5.16 -3.43 19.75
CA LYS A 62 -4.62 -4.51 18.89
C LYS A 62 -3.17 -4.27 18.45
N MET A 63 -2.69 -3.03 18.56
CA MET A 63 -1.36 -2.62 18.14
C MET A 63 -0.86 -1.43 18.98
N PRO A 64 0.44 -1.35 19.31
CA PRO A 64 1.03 -0.15 19.92
C PRO A 64 0.99 1.07 18.98
N GLY A 65 0.81 2.27 19.53
CA GLY A 65 0.82 3.53 18.77
C GLY A 65 2.09 3.73 17.94
N GLU A 66 3.24 3.40 18.51
CA GLU A 66 4.53 3.52 17.82
C GLU A 66 4.62 2.58 16.61
N THR A 67 4.15 1.33 16.72
CA THR A 67 4.11 0.39 15.59
C THR A 67 3.18 0.90 14.48
N ALA A 68 2.06 1.51 14.85
CA ALA A 68 1.12 2.09 13.90
C ALA A 68 1.73 3.29 13.15
N GLU A 69 2.39 4.21 13.86
CA GLU A 69 3.09 5.35 13.23
C GLU A 69 4.21 4.90 12.30
N GLN A 70 4.99 3.90 12.71
CA GLN A 70 6.01 3.30 11.86
C GLN A 70 5.41 2.62 10.61
N ALA A 71 4.27 1.94 10.74
CA ALA A 71 3.57 1.35 9.60
C ALA A 71 3.06 2.43 8.64
N ILE A 72 2.42 3.50 9.16
CA ILE A 72 1.96 4.63 8.35
C ILE A 72 3.13 5.29 7.61
N SER A 73 4.28 5.48 8.27
CA SER A 73 5.48 6.07 7.66
C SER A 73 6.09 5.21 6.54
N ARG A 74 5.78 3.91 6.49
CA ARG A 74 6.23 3.00 5.43
C ARG A 74 5.33 3.02 4.19
N ILE A 75 4.13 3.58 4.28
CA ILE A 75 3.21 3.75 3.14
C ILE A 75 3.54 5.07 2.45
N LYS A 76 3.99 4.98 1.20
CA LYS A 76 4.43 6.12 0.40
C LYS A 76 3.60 6.25 -0.88
N ALA A 77 3.28 7.48 -1.23
CA ALA A 77 2.66 7.78 -2.52
C ALA A 77 3.73 7.70 -3.63
N ALA A 78 3.48 6.88 -4.65
CA ALA A 78 4.24 6.89 -5.89
C ALA A 78 3.42 7.57 -6.98
N PHE A 79 4.02 8.51 -7.72
CA PHE A 79 3.39 9.22 -8.83
C PHE A 79 3.96 8.84 -10.19
N SER A 80 4.90 7.88 -10.23
CA SER A 80 5.50 7.38 -11.47
C SER A 80 5.98 5.95 -11.28
N LEU A 81 5.75 5.08 -12.27
CA LEU A 81 6.27 3.71 -12.29
C LEU A 81 7.81 3.68 -12.21
N SER A 82 8.49 4.65 -12.84
CA SER A 82 9.95 4.80 -12.73
C SER A 82 10.42 5.05 -11.29
N ALA A 83 9.62 5.72 -10.45
CA ALA A 83 9.95 5.88 -9.04
C ALA A 83 9.89 4.54 -8.30
N ALA A 84 8.94 3.66 -8.63
CA ALA A 84 8.85 2.32 -8.06
C ALA A 84 10.01 1.41 -8.52
N GLU A 85 10.41 1.51 -9.79
CA GLU A 85 11.52 0.70 -10.34
C GLU A 85 12.89 1.17 -9.85
N GLY A 86 13.11 2.48 -9.72
CA GLY A 86 14.37 3.06 -9.22
C GLY A 86 14.64 2.81 -7.73
N LEU A 87 13.61 2.49 -6.95
CA LEU A 87 13.67 2.23 -5.51
C LEU A 87 13.94 0.75 -5.16
N GLY A 88 14.17 -0.12 -6.15
CA GLY A 88 14.44 -1.54 -5.91
C GLY A 88 13.21 -2.38 -5.59
N ALA A 89 12.01 -1.95 -6.03
CA ALA A 89 10.79 -2.75 -5.90
C ALA A 89 10.90 -4.03 -6.76
N ARG A 90 11.37 -5.13 -6.17
CA ARG A 90 11.54 -6.42 -6.86
C ARG A 90 10.23 -7.17 -7.10
N ARG A 91 9.11 -6.72 -6.50
CA ARG A 91 7.82 -7.39 -6.63
C ARG A 91 6.69 -6.38 -6.83
N LEU A 92 6.11 -6.44 -8.02
CA LEU A 92 4.94 -5.66 -8.41
C LEU A 92 3.68 -6.40 -7.96
N CYS A 93 2.94 -5.86 -7.01
CA CYS A 93 1.61 -6.36 -6.69
C CYS A 93 0.60 -5.54 -7.50
N ARG A 94 0.26 -6.04 -8.69
CA ARG A 94 -0.80 -5.45 -9.50
C ARG A 94 -2.13 -5.86 -8.90
N THR A 95 -2.81 -4.94 -8.22
CA THR A 95 -4.23 -5.10 -7.98
C THR A 95 -4.94 -5.04 -9.32
N VAL A 96 -5.64 -6.12 -9.67
CA VAL A 96 -6.53 -6.15 -10.82
C VAL A 96 -7.68 -5.18 -10.54
N ASN A 97 -7.50 -3.91 -10.91
CA ASN A 97 -8.65 -3.06 -11.14
C ASN A 97 -9.30 -3.58 -12.43
N PRO A 98 -10.52 -4.14 -12.42
CA PRO A 98 -11.21 -4.36 -13.68
C PRO A 98 -11.26 -3.00 -14.37
N LEU A 99 -10.82 -2.95 -15.63
CA LEU A 99 -11.13 -1.83 -16.52
C LEU A 99 -12.62 -1.51 -16.34
N PRO A 100 -13.05 -0.24 -16.33
CA PRO A 100 -14.48 0.06 -16.31
C PRO A 100 -15.09 -0.76 -17.44
N SER A 101 -15.94 -1.73 -17.07
CA SER A 101 -16.53 -2.66 -18.01
C SER A 101 -17.25 -1.79 -19.02
N GLY A 102 -16.69 -1.72 -20.23
CA GLY A 102 -17.32 -1.08 -21.36
C GLY A 102 -18.72 -1.66 -21.42
N ARG A 103 -19.70 -0.77 -21.25
CA ARG A 103 -21.11 -1.05 -21.46
C ARG A 103 -21.22 -1.43 -22.93
N GLY A 104 -21.17 -2.73 -23.21
CA GLY A 104 -21.47 -3.30 -24.51
C GLY A 104 -22.94 -3.04 -24.77
N LEU A 105 -23.20 -2.11 -25.69
CA LEU A 105 -24.39 -2.14 -26.54
C LEU A 105 -24.30 -3.35 -27.47
#